data_AF-A0A7G6YRY7-F1
#
_entry.id   AF-A0A7G6YRY7-F1
#
_cell.length_a   1.000
_cell.length_b   1.000
_cell.length_c   1.000
_cell.angle_alpha   90.00
_cell.angle_beta   90.00
_cell.angle_gamma   90.00
#
_symmetry.space_group_name_H-M   'P 1'
#
loop_
_entity.id
_entity.type
_entity.pdbx_description
1 polymer ?
#
loop_
_entity_poly.entity_id
_entity_poly.type
_entity_poly.pdbx_seq_one_letter_code
_entity_poly.pdbx_strand_id
1 'polypeptide(L)'
;MKIHKEGRRILFFTLLALLAVNLLLFRVNERHLLFNQIFAGISVIVFLLLLQFFRSPFRNLLTHEDLLIAPADGKVVVIEDVHEGEYFDDMRKQISIFMSPINVHITRNPISGIVRYFRYHPGNYLVAWHPKSSTKNERTTVVVESDAGPFVLFRQIAGAMARRIVWYVNEGDEVNQGEEFGFIKFGSRVDIFVPLDTELKVGLGEKVKGGQTVIAQLKVAQPGLFS
;
A
#
# COMPACT_ATOMS: atom_id res chain seq x y z
N MET A 1 -11.10 0.32 -17.03
CA MET A 1 -10.43 0.52 -15.73
C MET A 1 -11.45 0.30 -14.62
N LYS A 2 -11.18 -0.55 -13.61
CA LYS A 2 -12.12 -0.79 -12.50
C LYS A 2 -11.90 0.22 -11.38
N ILE A 3 -12.94 0.51 -10.60
CA ILE A 3 -12.85 1.31 -9.37
C ILE A 3 -12.79 0.37 -8.17
N HIS A 4 -11.81 0.62 -7.29
CA HIS A 4 -11.61 -0.17 -6.09
C HIS A 4 -12.80 -0.05 -5.13
N LYS A 5 -13.10 -1.13 -4.39
CA LYS A 5 -14.27 -1.20 -3.49
C LYS A 5 -14.29 -0.08 -2.45
N GLU A 6 -13.11 0.26 -1.91
CA GLU A 6 -12.94 1.35 -0.92
C GLU A 6 -13.25 2.74 -1.46
N GLY A 7 -13.28 2.91 -2.78
CA GLY A 7 -13.59 4.18 -3.43
C GLY A 7 -15.04 4.34 -3.86
N ARG A 8 -15.79 3.25 -4.07
CA ARG A 8 -17.10 3.32 -4.74
C ARG A 8 -18.10 4.22 -4.00
N ARG A 9 -18.25 4.02 -2.69
CA ARG A 9 -19.15 4.84 -1.86
C ARG A 9 -18.67 6.29 -1.79
N ILE A 10 -17.36 6.50 -1.60
CA ILE A 10 -16.77 7.84 -1.51
C ILE A 10 -17.05 8.62 -2.81
N LEU A 11 -16.72 8.03 -3.96
CA LEU A 11 -16.93 8.66 -5.26
C LEU A 11 -18.40 8.96 -5.52
N PHE A 12 -19.32 8.04 -5.18
CA PHE A 12 -20.75 8.26 -5.37
C PHE A 12 -21.26 9.46 -4.58
N PHE A 13 -20.99 9.52 -3.27
CA PHE A 13 -21.45 10.64 -2.45
C PHE A 13 -20.73 11.95 -2.78
N THR A 14 -19.45 11.91 -3.14
CA THR A 14 -18.74 13.11 -3.61
C THR A 14 -19.34 13.64 -4.90
N LEU A 15 -19.70 12.78 -5.86
CA LEU A 15 -20.35 13.20 -7.09
C LEU A 15 -21.69 13.91 -6.80
N LEU A 16 -22.54 13.32 -5.95
CA LEU A 16 -23.81 13.93 -5.56
C LEU A 16 -23.62 15.28 -4.86
N ALA A 17 -22.65 15.36 -3.94
CA ALA A 17 -22.35 16.60 -3.23
C ALA A 17 -21.85 17.69 -4.19
N LEU A 18 -20.92 17.36 -5.08
CA LEU A 18 -20.41 18.31 -6.08
C LEU A 18 -21.52 18.78 -7.02
N LEU A 19 -22.39 17.88 -7.48
CA LEU A 19 -23.54 18.26 -8.31
C LEU A 19 -24.49 19.20 -7.56
N ALA A 20 -24.86 18.87 -6.32
CA ALA A 20 -25.75 19.71 -5.52
C ALA A 20 -25.16 21.11 -5.28
N VAL A 21 -23.87 21.19 -4.93
CA VAL A 21 -23.17 22.47 -4.72
C VAL A 21 -23.10 23.29 -6.01
N ASN A 22 -22.77 22.67 -7.14
CA ASN A 22 -22.71 23.37 -8.42
C ASN A 22 -24.07 23.89 -8.87
N LEU A 23 -25.14 23.10 -8.69
CA LEU A 23 -26.51 23.51 -9.01
C LEU A 23 -26.99 24.66 -8.12
N LEU A 24 -26.72 24.57 -6.81
CA LEU A 24 -27.04 25.64 -5.87
C LEU A 24 -26.28 26.92 -6.20
N LEU A 25 -24.99 26.81 -6.49
CA LEU A 25 -24.16 27.95 -6.87
C LEU A 25 -24.68 28.59 -8.17
N PHE A 26 -25.03 27.79 -9.17
CA PHE A 26 -25.59 28.29 -10.42
C PHE A 26 -26.88 29.09 -10.18
N ARG A 27 -27.76 28.62 -9.29
CA ARG A 27 -29.03 29.27 -8.93
C ARG A 27 -28.88 30.54 -8.09
N VAL A 28 -27.93 30.57 -7.17
CA VAL A 28 -27.72 31.74 -6.28
C VAL A 28 -26.87 32.80 -6.98
N ASN A 29 -26.00 32.39 -7.89
CA ASN A 29 -24.98 33.23 -8.53
C ASN A 29 -25.18 33.35 -10.05
N GLU A 30 -26.44 33.41 -10.51
CA GLU A 30 -26.81 33.34 -11.95
C GLU A 30 -26.10 34.41 -12.81
N ARG A 31 -25.85 35.59 -12.25
CA ARG A 31 -25.24 36.72 -12.97
C ARG A 31 -23.75 36.56 -13.23
N HIS A 32 -23.06 35.66 -12.51
CA HIS A 32 -21.61 35.49 -12.58
C HIS A 32 -21.23 34.17 -13.27
N LEU A 33 -21.60 34.05 -14.55
CA LEU A 33 -21.43 32.81 -15.33
C LEU A 33 -19.98 32.29 -15.36
N LEU A 34 -19.00 33.18 -15.55
CA LEU A 34 -17.58 32.80 -15.60
C LEU A 34 -17.11 32.16 -14.28
N PHE A 35 -17.52 32.72 -13.14
CA PHE A 35 -17.19 32.17 -11.84
C PHE A 35 -17.77 30.76 -11.66
N ASN A 36 -19.04 30.57 -12.03
CA ASN A 36 -19.71 29.27 -11.94
C ASN A 36 -19.05 28.23 -12.85
N GLN A 37 -18.61 28.62 -14.05
CA GLN A 37 -17.89 27.74 -14.97
C GLN A 37 -16.52 27.33 -14.43
N ILE A 38 -15.75 28.27 -13.85
CA ILE A 38 -14.46 27.97 -13.23
C ILE A 38 -14.66 27.02 -12.04
N PHE A 39 -15.64 27.29 -11.18
CA PHE A 39 -15.95 26.43 -10.03
C PHE A 39 -16.37 25.02 -10.46
N ALA A 40 -17.17 24.90 -11.52
CA ALA A 40 -17.53 23.62 -12.10
C ALA A 40 -16.31 22.88 -12.67
N GLY A 41 -15.42 23.59 -13.36
CA GLY A 41 -14.16 23.03 -13.85
C GLY A 41 -13.28 22.49 -12.71
N ILE A 42 -13.13 23.24 -11.62
CA ILE A 42 -12.40 22.80 -10.43
C ILE A 42 -13.07 21.56 -9.81
N SER A 43 -14.41 21.55 -9.72
CA SER A 43 -15.17 20.40 -9.21
C SER A 43 -14.90 19.13 -10.02
N VAL A 44 -14.87 19.25 -11.35
CA VAL A 44 -14.52 18.14 -12.25
C VAL A 44 -13.08 17.67 -12.00
N ILE A 45 -12.11 18.58 -11.89
CA ILE A 45 -10.71 18.24 -11.61
C ILE A 45 -10.59 17.48 -10.29
N VAL A 46 -11.22 17.97 -9.22
CA VAL A 46 -11.24 17.31 -7.91
C VAL A 46 -11.81 15.90 -8.01
N PHE A 47 -12.92 15.73 -8.72
CA PHE A 47 -13.53 14.42 -8.91
C PHE A 47 -12.62 13.47 -9.71
N LEU A 48 -11.96 13.96 -10.76
CA LEU A 48 -10.99 13.18 -11.53
C LEU A 48 -9.78 12.75 -10.71
N LEU A 49 -9.28 13.59 -9.80
CA LEU A 49 -8.20 13.23 -8.88
C LEU A 49 -8.63 12.10 -7.92
N LEU A 50 -9.86 12.14 -7.39
CA LEU A 50 -10.40 11.05 -6.57
C LEU A 50 -10.59 9.76 -7.38
N LEU A 51 -11.11 9.86 -8.61
CA LEU A 51 -11.21 8.71 -9.51
C LEU A 51 -9.84 8.09 -9.79
N GLN A 52 -8.83 8.92 -10.06
CA GLN A 52 -7.46 8.49 -10.28
C GLN A 52 -6.89 7.79 -9.04
N PHE A 53 -7.19 8.29 -7.84
CA PHE A 53 -6.72 7.74 -6.57
C PHE A 53 -7.33 6.36 -6.28
N PHE A 54 -8.64 6.18 -6.50
CA PHE A 54 -9.36 4.93 -6.24
C PHE A 54 -9.35 3.93 -7.40
N ARG A 55 -8.51 4.15 -8.41
CA ARG A 55 -8.43 3.25 -9.56
C ARG A 55 -7.86 1.89 -9.16
N SER A 56 -8.43 0.83 -9.73
CA SER A 56 -7.91 -0.54 -9.68
C SER A 56 -7.66 -1.02 -11.11
N PRO A 57 -6.42 -0.89 -11.62
CA PRO A 57 -6.06 -1.41 -12.92
C PRO A 57 -5.98 -2.93 -12.88
N PHE A 58 -6.38 -3.59 -13.98
CA PHE A 58 -6.11 -5.01 -14.16
C PHE A 58 -4.60 -5.25 -14.22
N ARG A 59 -4.11 -6.32 -13.61
CA ARG A 59 -2.69 -6.68 -13.58
C ARG A 59 -2.53 -8.16 -13.89
N ASN A 60 -1.54 -8.45 -14.74
CA ASN A 60 -0.95 -9.77 -14.78
C ASN A 60 0.00 -9.83 -13.59
N LEU A 61 -0.34 -10.68 -12.63
CA LEU A 61 0.49 -10.93 -11.45
C LEU A 61 1.65 -11.82 -11.87
N LEU A 62 2.85 -11.49 -11.42
CA LEU A 62 3.98 -12.39 -11.49
C LEU A 62 4.02 -13.12 -10.15
N THR A 63 3.75 -14.42 -10.14
CA THR A 63 3.78 -15.22 -8.91
C THR A 63 4.80 -16.33 -9.03
N HIS A 64 5.64 -16.49 -8.01
CA HIS A 64 6.64 -17.54 -7.94
C HIS A 64 7.03 -17.77 -6.47
N GLU A 65 7.26 -19.02 -6.08
CA GLU A 65 7.42 -19.41 -4.67
C GLU A 65 8.65 -18.79 -4.01
N ASP A 66 9.79 -18.75 -4.71
CA ASP A 66 11.05 -18.20 -4.20
C ASP A 66 11.22 -16.69 -4.45
N LEU A 67 10.27 -16.02 -5.12
CA LEU A 67 10.36 -14.61 -5.43
C LEU A 67 9.49 -13.80 -4.49
N LEU A 68 9.99 -12.64 -4.08
CA LEU A 68 9.21 -11.63 -3.37
C LEU A 68 8.84 -10.53 -4.34
N ILE A 69 7.55 -10.19 -4.41
CA ILE A 69 7.06 -9.16 -5.31
C ILE A 69 6.70 -7.89 -4.56
N ALA A 70 6.77 -6.76 -5.24
CA ALA A 70 6.42 -5.48 -4.68
C ALA A 70 4.97 -5.52 -4.15
N PRO A 71 4.72 -5.23 -2.86
CA PRO A 71 3.38 -5.18 -2.32
C PRO A 71 2.59 -3.95 -2.80
N ALA A 72 3.25 -2.93 -3.36
CA ALA A 72 2.62 -1.66 -3.70
C ALA A 72 3.27 -1.00 -4.92
N ASP A 73 2.53 -0.09 -5.55
CA ASP A 73 3.11 0.86 -6.53
C ASP A 73 3.88 1.95 -5.81
N GLY A 74 5.07 2.26 -6.29
CA GLY A 74 5.81 3.36 -5.68
C GLY A 74 7.26 3.45 -6.12
N LYS A 75 8.06 4.03 -5.24
CA LYS A 75 9.50 4.16 -5.37
C LYS A 75 10.17 3.53 -4.16
N VAL A 76 11.21 2.74 -4.37
CA VAL A 76 12.05 2.22 -3.29
C VAL A 76 12.81 3.40 -2.68
N VAL A 77 12.58 3.67 -1.40
CA VAL A 77 13.14 4.83 -0.68
C VAL A 77 14.06 4.46 0.46
N VAL A 78 14.05 3.20 0.89
CA VAL A 78 14.93 2.69 1.95
C VAL A 78 15.33 1.25 1.60
N ILE A 79 16.63 0.98 1.72
CA ILE A 79 17.24 -0.35 1.76
C ILE A 79 18.33 -0.29 2.84
N GLU A 80 18.10 -0.93 3.98
CA GLU A 80 19.03 -0.90 5.11
C GLU A 80 18.85 -2.13 6.00
N ASP A 81 19.87 -2.45 6.79
CA ASP A 81 19.77 -3.49 7.81
C ASP A 81 19.36 -2.83 9.14
N VAL A 82 18.26 -3.29 9.73
CA VAL A 82 17.63 -2.70 10.90
C VAL A 82 17.22 -3.76 11.91
N HIS A 83 17.16 -3.37 13.18
CA HIS A 83 16.57 -4.22 14.20
C HIS A 83 15.04 -4.15 14.16
N GLU A 84 14.39 -5.28 13.88
CA GLU A 84 12.93 -5.43 13.85
C GLU A 84 12.43 -5.89 15.23
N GLY A 85 12.00 -4.96 16.08
CA GLY A 85 11.68 -5.24 17.48
C GLY A 85 10.23 -5.64 17.81
N GLU A 86 9.39 -6.01 16.83
CA GLU A 86 7.99 -6.38 17.11
C GLU A 86 7.72 -7.89 17.08
N TYR A 87 8.22 -8.57 16.06
CA TYR A 87 8.01 -10.01 15.89
C TYR A 87 9.31 -10.78 15.91
N PHE A 88 10.31 -10.33 15.15
CA PHE A 88 11.57 -11.08 15.04
C PHE A 88 12.53 -10.82 16.20
N ASP A 89 12.54 -9.59 16.72
CA ASP A 89 13.50 -9.11 17.73
C ASP A 89 14.96 -9.36 17.32
N ASP A 90 15.27 -9.18 16.02
CA ASP A 90 16.59 -9.41 15.44
C ASP A 90 16.90 -8.44 14.28
N MET A 91 18.08 -8.58 13.67
CA MET A 91 18.49 -7.80 12.50
C MET A 91 17.86 -8.35 11.22
N ARG A 92 17.14 -7.48 10.50
CA ARG A 92 16.49 -7.76 9.22
C ARG A 92 16.88 -6.75 8.16
N LYS A 93 16.85 -7.17 6.91
CA LYS A 93 16.97 -6.27 5.77
C LYS A 93 15.60 -5.65 5.50
N GLN A 94 15.51 -4.33 5.63
CA GLN A 94 14.31 -3.56 5.36
C GLN A 94 14.35 -3.01 3.94
N ILE A 95 13.26 -3.24 3.18
CA ILE A 95 12.96 -2.54 1.94
C ILE A 95 11.74 -1.68 2.18
N SER A 96 11.73 -0.44 1.69
CA SER A 96 10.55 0.43 1.84
C SER A 96 10.14 1.07 0.54
N ILE A 97 8.85 0.96 0.25
CA ILE A 97 8.23 1.48 -0.96
C ILE A 97 7.33 2.64 -0.57
N PHE A 98 7.68 3.84 -1.02
CA PHE A 98 6.85 5.03 -0.86
C PHE A 98 5.85 5.14 -2.01
N MET A 99 4.59 5.33 -1.65
CA MET A 99 3.45 5.48 -2.55
C MET A 99 3.07 6.96 -2.62
N SER A 100 3.36 7.60 -3.76
CA SER A 100 2.92 8.97 -4.01
C SER A 100 1.40 9.02 -4.25
N PRO A 101 0.73 10.18 -4.08
CA PRO A 101 -0.72 10.31 -4.27
C PRO A 101 -1.24 9.85 -5.64
N ILE A 102 -0.39 9.85 -6.67
CA ILE A 102 -0.75 9.42 -8.03
C ILE A 102 -0.61 7.90 -8.25
N ASN A 103 0.03 7.18 -7.32
CA ASN A 103 0.16 5.72 -7.40
C ASN A 103 -1.17 5.02 -7.09
N VAL A 104 -1.26 3.73 -7.45
CA VAL A 104 -2.36 2.88 -7.02
C VAL A 104 -2.15 2.50 -5.55
N HIS A 105 -3.14 2.77 -4.72
CA HIS A 105 -3.06 2.64 -3.26
C HIS A 105 -3.53 1.29 -2.70
N ILE A 106 -3.63 0.29 -3.59
CA ILE A 106 -3.91 -1.11 -3.26
C ILE A 106 -2.60 -1.75 -2.81
N THR A 107 -2.63 -2.46 -1.68
CA THR A 107 -1.49 -3.23 -1.18
C THR A 107 -1.75 -4.72 -1.36
N ARG A 108 -0.72 -5.45 -1.80
CA ARG A 108 -0.77 -6.86 -2.21
C ARG A 108 0.16 -7.72 -1.38
N ASN A 109 -0.21 -8.97 -1.17
CA ASN A 109 0.63 -9.92 -0.47
C ASN A 109 1.94 -10.10 -1.27
N PRO A 110 3.11 -9.85 -0.67
CA PRO A 110 4.37 -9.98 -1.40
C PRO A 110 4.79 -11.44 -1.57
N ILE A 111 4.17 -12.38 -0.83
CA ILE A 111 4.45 -13.82 -0.82
C ILE A 111 3.17 -14.62 -0.51
N SER A 112 3.13 -15.89 -0.89
CA SER A 112 2.08 -16.85 -0.51
C SER A 112 2.44 -17.57 0.79
N GLY A 113 1.44 -17.95 1.58
CA GLY A 113 1.63 -18.75 2.79
C GLY A 113 0.56 -18.53 3.84
N ILE A 114 0.89 -18.81 5.09
CA ILE A 114 -0.01 -18.65 6.24
C ILE A 114 0.37 -17.40 7.02
N VAL A 115 -0.61 -16.54 7.31
CA VAL A 115 -0.41 -15.39 8.19
C VAL A 115 -0.22 -15.88 9.63
N ARG A 116 1.01 -15.82 10.14
CA ARG A 116 1.34 -16.24 11.51
C ARG A 116 1.20 -15.17 12.55
N TYR A 117 1.21 -13.91 12.12
CA TYR A 117 1.05 -12.77 13.00
C TYR A 117 0.38 -11.62 12.28
N PHE A 118 -0.57 -10.99 12.96
CA PHE A 118 -1.23 -9.78 12.50
C PHE A 118 -1.50 -8.86 13.69
N ARG A 119 -1.03 -7.62 13.59
CA ARG A 119 -1.36 -6.59 14.58
C ARG A 119 -1.61 -5.24 13.93
N TYR A 120 -2.70 -4.60 14.33
CA TYR A 120 -2.99 -3.20 14.02
C TYR A 120 -2.49 -2.31 15.15
N HIS A 121 -1.80 -1.23 14.79
CA HIS A 121 -1.28 -0.24 15.71
C HIS A 121 -1.89 1.13 15.39
N PRO A 122 -2.70 1.71 16.30
CA PRO A 122 -3.09 3.10 16.15
C PRO A 122 -1.86 3.99 16.33
N GLY A 123 -1.82 5.13 15.64
CA GLY A 123 -0.67 6.03 15.74
C GLY A 123 -0.92 7.44 15.23
N ASN A 124 0.17 8.19 15.16
CA ASN A 124 0.25 9.61 14.82
C ASN A 124 0.19 9.86 13.30
N TYR A 125 0.32 11.14 12.94
CA TYR A 125 0.18 11.65 11.57
C TYR A 125 1.48 12.26 11.06
N LEU A 126 2.60 11.57 11.21
CA LEU A 126 3.85 12.00 10.59
C LEU A 126 3.82 11.76 9.08
N VAL A 127 4.54 12.57 8.31
CA VAL A 127 4.74 12.31 6.87
C VAL A 127 5.47 10.97 6.68
N ALA A 128 5.07 10.17 5.69
CA ALA A 128 5.54 8.79 5.54
C ALA A 128 7.03 8.64 5.18
N TRP A 129 7.69 9.72 4.77
CA TRP A 129 9.15 9.75 4.56
C TRP A 129 9.93 10.12 5.84
N HIS A 130 9.25 10.49 6.93
CA HIS A 130 9.92 10.80 8.19
C HIS A 130 10.41 9.50 8.84
N PRO A 131 11.67 9.39 9.33
CA PRO A 131 12.21 8.15 9.90
C PRO A 131 11.36 7.56 11.04
N LYS A 132 10.81 8.42 11.91
CA LYS A 132 9.94 8.01 13.02
C LYS A 132 8.53 7.57 12.59
N SER A 133 8.15 7.72 11.32
CA SER A 133 6.83 7.30 10.84
C SER A 133 6.64 5.79 10.99
N SER A 134 7.70 5.00 10.77
CA SER A 134 7.57 3.55 10.79
C SER A 134 7.18 2.98 12.15
N THR A 135 7.45 3.67 13.26
CA THR A 135 7.08 3.24 14.62
C THR A 135 5.96 4.04 15.26
N LYS A 136 5.81 5.33 14.88
CA LYS A 136 4.86 6.23 15.54
C LYS A 136 3.56 6.43 14.80
N ASN A 137 3.49 6.12 13.50
CA ASN A 137 2.26 6.30 12.73
C ASN A 137 1.33 5.10 12.87
N GLU A 138 0.07 5.31 12.47
CA GLU A 138 -0.86 4.22 12.24
C GLU A 138 -0.24 3.21 11.27
N ARG A 139 -0.16 1.94 11.69
CA ARG A 139 0.43 0.86 10.89
C ARG A 139 -0.23 -0.50 11.12
N THR A 140 -0.09 -1.38 10.15
CA THR A 140 -0.29 -2.82 10.33
C THR A 140 1.06 -3.51 10.36
N THR A 141 1.13 -4.67 11.03
CA THR A 141 2.24 -5.61 10.94
C THR A 141 1.66 -6.97 10.57
N VAL A 142 2.16 -7.55 9.48
CA VAL A 142 1.75 -8.87 8.99
C VAL A 142 3.00 -9.71 8.82
N VAL A 143 2.97 -10.94 9.33
CA VAL A 143 4.05 -11.92 9.10
C VAL A 143 3.45 -13.13 8.42
N VAL A 144 4.02 -13.48 7.27
CA VAL A 144 3.63 -14.66 6.49
C VAL A 144 4.75 -15.68 6.56
N GLU A 145 4.40 -16.90 6.97
CA GLU A 145 5.23 -18.08 6.81
C GLU A 145 4.93 -18.70 5.45
N SER A 146 5.96 -18.80 4.61
CA SER A 146 5.86 -19.39 3.28
C SER A 146 6.54 -20.75 3.25
N ASP A 147 5.99 -21.67 2.48
CA ASP A 147 6.62 -22.97 2.20
C ASP A 147 7.99 -22.82 1.52
N ALA A 148 8.26 -21.67 0.90
CA ALA A 148 9.52 -21.34 0.26
C ALA A 148 10.66 -21.03 1.26
N GLY A 149 10.41 -21.00 2.56
CA GLY A 149 11.47 -20.91 3.58
C GLY A 149 11.24 -19.81 4.61
N PRO A 150 11.75 -18.59 4.41
CA PRO A 150 11.78 -17.60 5.49
C PRO A 150 10.44 -16.90 5.71
N PHE A 151 10.18 -16.58 6.97
CA PHE A 151 9.13 -15.62 7.34
C PHE A 151 9.38 -14.26 6.70
N VAL A 152 8.34 -13.68 6.11
CA VAL A 152 8.37 -12.32 5.56
C VAL A 152 7.44 -11.45 6.38
N LEU A 153 7.95 -10.35 6.91
CA LEU A 153 7.15 -9.34 7.60
C LEU A 153 6.93 -8.15 6.67
N PHE A 154 5.71 -7.65 6.61
CA PHE A 154 5.41 -6.40 5.90
C PHE A 154 4.41 -5.53 6.67
N ARG A 155 4.53 -4.22 6.47
CA ARG A 155 3.76 -3.20 7.20
C ARG A 155 3.14 -2.20 6.25
N GLN A 156 1.85 -1.93 6.38
CA GLN A 156 1.25 -0.72 5.81
C GLN A 156 1.46 0.41 6.81
N ILE A 157 1.92 1.59 6.35
CA ILE A 157 2.25 2.72 7.24
C ILE A 157 1.59 3.98 6.68
N ALA A 158 0.57 4.46 7.40
CA ALA A 158 -0.19 5.64 7.00
C ALA A 158 0.65 6.91 7.12
N GLY A 159 0.45 7.85 6.19
CA GLY A 159 1.09 9.16 6.21
C GLY A 159 0.37 10.20 7.08
N ALA A 160 0.59 11.47 6.78
CA ALA A 160 0.28 12.61 7.64
C ALA A 160 -1.20 12.98 7.80
N MET A 161 -2.13 12.05 7.63
CA MET A 161 -3.56 12.37 7.66
C MET A 161 -4.39 11.21 8.26
N ALA A 162 -5.56 11.56 8.78
CA ALA A 162 -6.60 10.76 9.46
C ALA A 162 -6.97 9.33 8.99
N ARG A 163 -6.76 8.24 9.78
CA ARG A 163 -7.45 6.91 9.77
C ARG A 163 -7.62 6.21 8.41
N ARG A 164 -6.64 5.39 7.99
CA ARG A 164 -6.38 5.18 6.53
C ARG A 164 -6.05 3.80 6.07
N ILE A 165 -5.74 2.91 6.97
CA ILE A 165 -5.35 1.56 6.60
C ILE A 165 -6.60 0.70 6.62
N VAL A 166 -6.88 0.10 5.48
CA VAL A 166 -7.83 -0.99 5.35
C VAL A 166 -7.00 -2.25 5.15
N TRP A 167 -7.29 -3.28 5.90
CA TRP A 167 -6.70 -4.61 5.77
C TRP A 167 -7.81 -5.64 5.60
N TYR A 168 -7.48 -6.76 4.96
CA TYR A 168 -8.40 -7.86 4.69
C TYR A 168 -7.89 -9.20 5.21
N VAL A 169 -6.77 -9.19 5.94
CA VAL A 169 -6.09 -10.38 6.48
C VAL A 169 -6.21 -10.44 8.00
N ASN A 170 -6.24 -11.66 8.53
CA ASN A 170 -6.20 -11.99 9.94
C ASN A 170 -5.15 -13.08 10.20
N GLU A 171 -4.81 -13.29 11.48
CA GLU A 171 -3.97 -14.42 11.88
C GLU A 171 -4.66 -15.75 11.51
N GLY A 172 -3.89 -16.66 10.93
CA GLY A 172 -4.36 -17.97 10.46
C GLY A 172 -4.88 -18.00 9.03
N ASP A 173 -5.05 -16.84 8.37
CA ASP A 173 -5.49 -16.81 6.97
C ASP A 173 -4.40 -17.38 6.05
N GLU A 174 -4.83 -18.19 5.08
CA GLU A 174 -4.01 -18.56 3.92
C GLU A 174 -4.09 -17.43 2.89
N VAL A 175 -2.93 -16.93 2.46
CA VAL A 175 -2.83 -15.80 1.54
C VAL A 175 -2.05 -16.20 0.29
N ASN A 176 -2.52 -15.76 -0.88
CA ASN A 176 -1.78 -15.94 -2.12
C ASN A 176 -1.00 -14.68 -2.49
N GLN A 177 0.20 -14.87 -2.99
CA GLN A 177 1.05 -13.83 -3.53
C GLN A 177 0.31 -13.02 -4.60
N GLY A 178 0.40 -11.68 -4.50
CA GLY A 178 -0.23 -10.77 -5.43
C GLY A 178 -1.70 -10.49 -5.15
N GLU A 179 -2.39 -11.25 -4.30
CA GLU A 179 -3.75 -10.91 -3.86
C GLU A 179 -3.77 -9.63 -3.02
N GLU A 180 -4.92 -8.95 -3.02
CA GLU A 180 -5.08 -7.71 -2.26
C GLU A 180 -5.21 -8.01 -0.77
N PHE A 181 -4.26 -7.56 0.05
CA PHE A 181 -4.35 -7.68 1.50
C PHE A 181 -4.84 -6.40 2.17
N GLY A 182 -4.87 -5.28 1.43
CA GLY A 182 -5.31 -4.03 1.99
C GLY A 182 -5.38 -2.87 1.00
N PHE A 183 -5.73 -1.72 1.55
CA PHE A 183 -5.74 -0.43 0.88
C PHE A 183 -5.27 0.63 1.86
N ILE A 184 -4.40 1.54 1.44
CA ILE A 184 -3.86 2.57 2.32
C ILE A 184 -4.06 3.96 1.74
N LYS A 185 -4.62 4.90 2.50
CA LYS A 185 -4.99 6.21 1.94
C LYS A 185 -3.84 7.24 2.04
N PHE A 186 -3.59 7.96 0.93
CA PHE A 186 -2.76 9.17 0.76
C PHE A 186 -1.35 9.16 1.37
N GLY A 187 -0.33 9.14 0.50
CA GLY A 187 1.05 9.44 0.88
C GLY A 187 1.59 8.43 1.88
N SER A 188 1.58 7.17 1.47
CA SER A 188 1.78 6.01 2.32
C SER A 188 3.08 5.28 2.02
N ARG A 189 3.48 4.40 2.92
CA ARG A 189 4.67 3.57 2.79
C ARG A 189 4.32 2.12 3.08
N VAL A 190 4.98 1.20 2.38
CA VAL A 190 4.98 -0.21 2.75
C VAL A 190 6.40 -0.62 3.07
N ASP A 191 6.60 -1.13 4.29
CA ASP A 191 7.89 -1.67 4.73
C ASP A 191 7.84 -3.20 4.62
N ILE A 192 8.94 -3.79 4.17
CA ILE A 192 9.13 -5.23 4.01
C ILE A 192 10.43 -5.58 4.74
N PHE A 193 10.40 -6.64 5.53
CA PHE A 193 11.53 -7.13 6.31
C PHE A 193 11.79 -8.59 5.96
N VAL A 194 13.03 -8.88 5.58
CA VAL A 194 13.50 -10.19 5.12
C VAL A 194 14.83 -10.54 5.80
N PRO A 195 15.29 -11.81 5.77
CA PRO A 195 16.62 -12.20 6.24
C PRO A 195 17.74 -11.37 5.60
N LEU A 196 18.85 -11.17 6.32
CA LEU A 196 19.98 -10.33 5.88
C LEU A 196 20.67 -10.83 4.60
N ASP A 197 20.62 -12.13 4.34
CA ASP A 197 21.24 -12.78 3.19
C ASP A 197 20.30 -12.92 1.98
N THR A 198 19.12 -12.30 2.05
CA THR A 198 18.16 -12.23 0.94
C THR A 198 18.76 -11.45 -0.23
N GLU A 199 18.66 -12.02 -1.43
CA GLU A 199 19.13 -11.36 -2.65
C GLU A 199 18.12 -10.31 -3.12
N LEU A 200 18.51 -9.04 -3.16
CA LEU A 200 17.65 -7.97 -3.66
C LEU A 200 17.68 -7.91 -5.20
N LYS A 201 16.50 -7.73 -5.79
CA LYS A 201 16.33 -7.57 -7.24
C LYS A 201 16.00 -6.12 -7.63
N VAL A 202 15.98 -5.19 -6.66
CA VAL A 202 15.72 -3.76 -6.85
C VAL A 202 16.73 -2.89 -6.12
N GLY A 203 16.95 -1.68 -6.64
CA GLY A 203 17.84 -0.68 -6.05
C GLY A 203 17.13 0.51 -5.39
N LEU A 204 17.88 1.27 -4.59
CA LEU A 204 17.39 2.53 -4.02
C LEU A 204 16.99 3.50 -5.14
N GLY A 205 15.78 4.05 -5.05
CA GLY A 205 15.25 5.00 -6.01
C GLY A 205 14.50 4.38 -7.19
N GLU A 206 14.47 3.05 -7.30
CA GLU A 206 13.78 2.35 -8.37
C GLU A 206 12.26 2.49 -8.27
N LYS A 207 11.58 2.61 -9.41
CA LYS A 207 10.12 2.61 -9.49
C LYS A 207 9.60 1.18 -9.61
N VAL A 208 8.69 0.80 -8.72
CA VAL A 208 8.13 -0.56 -8.65
C VAL A 208 6.62 -0.54 -8.86
N LYS A 209 6.10 -1.64 -9.39
CA LYS A 209 4.66 -1.89 -9.57
C LYS A 209 4.22 -3.05 -8.71
N GLY A 210 3.20 -2.81 -7.88
CA GLY A 210 2.66 -3.83 -6.98
C GLY A 210 2.18 -5.09 -7.72
N GLY A 211 2.49 -6.28 -7.22
CA GLY A 211 2.08 -7.52 -7.86
C GLY A 211 2.85 -7.87 -9.15
N GLN A 212 3.84 -7.06 -9.58
CA GLN A 212 4.55 -7.28 -10.86
C GLN A 212 6.07 -7.21 -10.73
N THR A 213 6.59 -6.22 -10.01
CA THR A 213 8.05 -6.06 -9.85
C THR A 213 8.55 -7.05 -8.81
N VAL A 214 9.53 -7.88 -9.16
CA VAL A 214 10.28 -8.70 -8.20
C VAL A 214 11.20 -7.79 -7.40
N ILE A 215 11.09 -7.79 -6.07
CA ILE A 215 11.92 -6.97 -5.18
C ILE A 215 13.05 -7.76 -4.54
N ALA A 216 12.88 -9.08 -4.38
CA ALA A 216 13.88 -9.95 -3.81
C ALA A 216 13.67 -11.40 -4.26
N GLN A 217 14.72 -12.20 -4.12
CA GLN A 217 14.67 -13.65 -4.21
C GLN A 217 15.05 -14.22 -2.84
N LEU A 218 14.13 -15.01 -2.29
CA LEU A 218 14.34 -15.70 -1.03
C LEU A 218 15.21 -16.92 -1.29
N LYS A 219 16.17 -17.19 -0.41
CA LYS A 219 16.86 -18.48 -0.44
C LYS A 219 15.88 -19.53 0.04
N VAL A 220 15.54 -20.46 -0.83
CA VAL A 220 14.78 -21.64 -0.46
C VAL A 220 15.58 -22.38 0.61
N ALA A 221 14.99 -22.59 1.78
CA ALA A 221 15.58 -23.48 2.76
C ALA A 221 15.67 -24.87 2.10
N GLN A 222 16.88 -25.36 1.85
CA GLN A 222 17.01 -26.72 1.36
C GLN A 222 16.36 -27.64 2.40
N PRO A 223 15.45 -28.55 2.01
CA PRO A 223 14.98 -29.56 2.94
C PRO A 223 16.22 -30.27 3.46
N GLY A 224 16.41 -30.24 4.77
CA GLY A 224 17.60 -30.78 5.40
C GLY A 224 17.83 -32.19 4.89
N LEU A 225 18.94 -32.40 4.17
CA LEU A 225 19.56 -33.72 4.19
C LEU A 225 19.77 -34.04 5.67
N PHE A 226 19.25 -35.18 6.12
CA PHE A 226 19.22 -35.70 7.49
C PHE A 226 17.96 -35.40 8.32
N SER A 227 16.93 -36.23 8.15
CA SER A 227 16.31 -36.99 9.25
C SER A 227 15.67 -38.27 8.72
#